data_AF-A0A7S3VTK2-F1
#
_entry.id   AF-A0A7S3VTK2-F1
#
_cell.length_a   1.000
_cell.length_b   1.000
_cell.length_c   1.000
_cell.angle_alpha   90.00
_cell.angle_beta   90.00
_cell.angle_gamma   90.00
#
_symmetry.space_group_name_H-M   'P 1'
#
loop_
_entity.id
_entity.type
_entity.pdbx_description
1 polymer ?
#
loop_
_entity_poly.entity_id
_entity_poly.type
_entity_poly.pdbx_seq_one_letter_code
_entity_poly.pdbx_strand_id
1 'polypeptide(L)'
;MQEHRSTGQSHYVQTFSGKESLMKGEHMLAEKSVIQPGMYSYPFEFSLPETVPASMDWDQASGYKSALGFDGRASTAYFVQAIGMKTGTLSRDIKSEPLPFTVFNRDTVTPSGPFTVDDTQDSVVCCCFKGGSLSGSLTVATDVVEPGSKLSYSAELTNDGKGTIKFVEVSLKQRVTLFGSTFGNKPGSKRVFIRDLNQEKIPLAQDQLKPGGKANKFKGDLGPVPQDLPLTLSNSFVKIESYVELLAKMGPITKSFRLEAPVILGIVTGGPSAMMMGPSPPASQYPNDSPDGDSKEADPKTVQKWMLSYPKLDAPLDW
;
A
#
# COMPACT_ATOMS: atom_id res chain seq x y z
N MET A 1 39.45 21.75 26.75
CA MET A 1 37.97 21.80 26.84
C MET A 1 37.44 21.81 25.42
N GLN A 2 37.03 20.65 24.92
CA GLN A 2 36.51 20.44 23.57
C GLN A 2 34.98 20.42 23.66
N GLU A 3 34.31 21.29 22.91
CA GLU A 3 32.86 21.34 22.77
C GLU A 3 32.36 20.12 22.00
N HIS A 4 31.54 19.27 22.64
CA HIS A 4 30.65 18.37 21.94
C HIS A 4 29.28 19.06 21.79
N ARG A 5 29.05 19.71 20.65
CA ARG A 5 27.70 20.08 20.20
C ARG A 5 27.05 18.86 19.57
N SER A 6 26.19 18.19 20.32
CA SER A 6 25.24 17.21 19.80
C SER A 6 24.11 17.96 19.09
N THR A 7 24.10 17.93 17.76
CA THR A 7 22.95 18.32 16.93
C THR A 7 21.89 17.24 17.01
N GLY A 8 21.01 17.33 18.02
CA GLY A 8 19.80 16.52 18.05
C GLY A 8 18.84 17.00 16.97
N GLN A 9 18.76 16.28 15.86
CA GLN A 9 17.64 16.42 14.93
C GLN A 9 16.37 15.95 15.66
N SER A 10 15.52 16.90 16.04
CA SER A 10 14.20 16.61 16.56
C SER A 10 13.32 16.10 15.42
N HIS A 11 13.20 14.78 15.29
CA HIS A 11 12.17 14.16 14.47
C HIS A 11 10.81 14.47 15.12
N TYR A 12 10.04 15.35 14.49
CA TYR A 12 8.71 15.70 14.96
C TYR A 12 7.72 14.62 14.53
N VAL A 13 7.59 13.57 15.34
CA VAL A 13 6.59 12.51 15.15
C VAL A 13 5.24 13.04 15.62
N GLN A 14 4.43 13.58 14.70
CA GLN A 14 3.01 13.79 14.97
C GLN A 14 2.27 12.48 14.74
N THR A 15 1.97 11.78 15.84
CA THR A 15 1.07 10.63 15.84
C THR A 15 -0.37 11.13 15.77
N PHE A 16 -1.04 10.91 14.65
CA PHE A 16 -2.48 11.13 14.53
C PHE A 16 -3.18 9.78 14.69
N SER A 17 -3.74 9.50 15.86
CA SER A 17 -4.50 8.28 16.12
C SER A 17 -5.99 8.52 15.93
N GLY A 18 -6.45 8.53 14.69
CA GLY A 18 -7.88 8.35 14.39
C GLY A 18 -8.16 6.85 14.28
N LYS A 19 -8.80 6.24 15.28
CA LYS A 19 -9.38 4.90 15.11
C LYS A 19 -10.76 5.08 14.47
N GLU A 20 -10.82 4.99 13.16
CA GLU A 20 -12.10 4.90 12.45
C GLU A 20 -12.47 3.43 12.28
N SER A 21 -13.69 3.08 12.72
CA SER A 21 -14.22 1.74 12.48
C SER A 21 -14.73 1.67 11.05
N LEU A 22 -14.08 0.84 10.22
CA LEU A 22 -14.56 0.54 8.87
C LEU A 22 -15.90 -0.16 8.85
N MET A 23 -16.05 -1.11 9.78
CA MET A 23 -17.19 -1.99 9.86
C MET A 23 -17.32 -2.44 11.30
N LYS A 24 -18.56 -2.43 11.79
CA LYS A 24 -18.94 -3.09 13.03
C LYS A 24 -20.17 -3.93 12.75
N GLY A 25 -20.02 -5.25 12.77
CA GLY A 25 -21.13 -6.18 12.77
C GLY A 25 -21.38 -6.64 14.20
N GLU A 26 -22.63 -6.56 14.65
CA GLU A 26 -23.06 -7.14 15.92
C GLU A 26 -24.02 -8.30 15.62
N HIS A 27 -23.77 -9.44 16.23
CA HIS A 27 -24.63 -10.61 16.10
C HIS A 27 -25.04 -11.07 17.50
N MET A 28 -26.34 -11.06 17.77
CA MET A 28 -26.87 -11.46 19.07
C MET A 28 -26.91 -12.99 19.16
N LEU A 29 -26.07 -13.56 20.02
CA LEU A 29 -25.93 -15.02 20.19
C LEU A 29 -26.97 -15.61 21.15
N ALA A 30 -27.47 -14.81 22.09
CA ALA A 30 -28.49 -15.21 23.05
C ALA A 30 -29.27 -13.99 23.53
N GLU A 31 -30.60 -14.10 23.58
CA GLU A 31 -31.51 -13.05 24.07
C GLU A 31 -31.93 -13.28 25.54
N LYS A 32 -31.47 -14.37 26.17
CA LYS A 32 -31.91 -14.72 27.53
C LYS A 32 -31.33 -13.74 28.56
N SER A 33 -32.23 -13.13 29.34
CA SER A 33 -31.91 -12.22 30.45
C SER A 33 -31.17 -12.90 31.61
N VAL A 34 -31.19 -14.23 31.69
CA VAL A 34 -30.52 -15.03 32.73
C VAL A 34 -29.89 -16.27 32.09
N ILE A 35 -28.56 -16.32 32.10
CA ILE A 35 -27.78 -17.52 31.76
C ILE A 35 -27.50 -18.25 33.08
N GLN A 36 -27.95 -19.49 33.21
CA GLN A 36 -27.71 -20.31 34.41
C GLN A 36 -26.23 -20.70 34.50
N PRO A 37 -25.72 -21.08 35.67
CA PRO A 37 -24.38 -21.66 35.77
C PRO A 37 -24.27 -22.93 34.92
N GLY A 38 -23.23 -23.01 34.08
CA GLY A 38 -23.01 -24.14 33.20
C GLY A 38 -22.01 -23.81 32.08
N MET A 39 -21.72 -24.81 31.25
CA MET A 39 -20.95 -24.63 30.02
C MET A 39 -21.90 -24.46 28.84
N TYR A 40 -21.66 -23.44 28.04
CA TYR A 40 -22.46 -23.12 26.86
C TYR A 40 -21.55 -22.92 25.67
N SER A 41 -22.02 -23.37 24.50
CA SER A 41 -21.38 -23.11 23.22
C SER A 41 -22.42 -22.49 22.30
N TYR A 42 -22.08 -21.35 21.70
CA TYR A 42 -22.94 -20.63 20.77
C TYR A 42 -22.23 -20.57 19.42
N PRO A 43 -22.69 -21.34 18.41
CA PRO A 43 -22.15 -21.19 17.07
C PRO A 43 -22.53 -19.82 16.52
N PHE A 44 -21.62 -19.22 15.76
CA PHE A 44 -21.88 -17.99 15.03
C PHE A 44 -21.23 -18.05 13.66
N GLU A 45 -21.82 -17.31 12.73
CA GLU A 45 -21.30 -17.12 11.39
C GLU A 45 -21.45 -15.65 11.01
N PHE A 46 -20.45 -15.12 10.31
CA PHE A 46 -20.50 -13.80 9.71
C PHE A 46 -19.99 -13.88 8.28
N SER A 47 -20.65 -13.14 7.40
CA SER A 47 -20.17 -12.92 6.04
C SER A 47 -19.55 -11.54 5.97
N LEU A 48 -18.34 -11.44 5.42
CA LEU A 48 -17.72 -10.14 5.15
C LEU A 48 -18.38 -9.51 3.91
N PRO A 49 -18.77 -8.24 3.96
CA PRO A 49 -19.17 -7.51 2.77
C PRO A 49 -18.07 -7.48 1.72
N GLU A 50 -18.45 -7.48 0.44
CA GLU A 50 -17.50 -7.36 -0.69
C GLU A 50 -16.68 -6.06 -0.66
N THR A 51 -17.18 -5.04 0.06
CA THR A 51 -16.53 -3.73 0.19
C THR A 51 -15.45 -3.69 1.29
N VAL A 52 -15.24 -4.78 2.03
CA VAL A 52 -14.23 -4.83 3.09
C VAL A 52 -12.82 -4.84 2.46
N PRO A 53 -11.95 -3.86 2.77
CA PRO A 53 -10.60 -3.85 2.23
C PRO A 53 -9.73 -4.99 2.77
N ALA A 54 -8.62 -5.28 2.09
CA ALA A 54 -7.63 -6.22 2.62
C ALA A 54 -7.05 -5.73 3.96
N SER A 55 -6.67 -6.67 4.80
CA SER A 55 -5.77 -6.41 5.92
C SER A 55 -4.41 -5.93 5.41
N MET A 56 -3.83 -4.98 6.12
CA MET A 56 -2.58 -4.36 5.73
C MET A 56 -1.86 -3.78 6.95
N ASP A 57 -0.54 -3.81 6.93
CA ASP A 57 0.32 -2.97 7.75
C ASP A 57 1.34 -2.31 6.83
N TRP A 58 1.25 -0.98 6.70
CA TRP A 58 2.14 -0.17 5.90
C TRP A 58 2.90 0.78 6.81
N ASP A 59 4.22 0.80 6.63
CA ASP A 59 5.16 1.68 7.33
C ASP A 59 6.11 2.32 6.32
N GLN A 60 6.28 3.63 6.45
CA GLN A 60 7.22 4.44 5.67
C GLN A 60 8.67 3.93 5.72
N ALA A 61 9.10 3.30 6.83
CA ALA A 61 10.45 2.76 7.00
C ALA A 61 10.89 1.84 5.83
N SER A 62 9.93 1.32 5.07
CA SER A 62 10.10 0.51 3.86
C SER A 62 10.61 1.30 2.62
N GLY A 63 11.31 2.43 2.80
CA GLY A 63 11.94 3.19 1.71
C GLY A 63 11.05 4.23 1.02
N TYR A 64 9.91 4.58 1.61
CA TYR A 64 9.07 5.66 1.07
C TYR A 64 9.61 7.04 1.48
N LYS A 65 9.55 7.99 0.55
CA LYS A 65 9.94 9.38 0.78
C LYS A 65 8.68 10.25 0.89
N SER A 66 8.64 11.09 1.92
CA SER A 66 7.67 12.17 2.07
C SER A 66 8.29 13.48 1.61
N ALA A 67 7.57 14.24 0.78
CA ALA A 67 8.04 15.56 0.33
C ALA A 67 8.27 16.55 1.48
N LEU A 68 7.63 16.32 2.63
CA LEU A 68 7.66 17.18 3.80
C LEU A 68 8.36 16.52 5.00
N GLY A 69 9.03 15.38 4.81
CA GLY A 69 9.78 14.69 5.86
C GLY A 69 8.93 14.14 7.01
N PHE A 70 7.63 13.97 6.81
CA PHE A 70 6.76 13.33 7.81
C PHE A 70 6.99 11.84 7.86
N ASP A 71 6.74 11.27 9.05
CA ASP A 71 6.56 9.84 9.26
C ASP A 71 5.08 9.44 9.03
N GLY A 72 4.87 8.23 8.50
CA GLY A 72 3.55 7.69 8.19
C GLY A 72 3.48 6.19 8.46
N ARG A 73 2.39 5.79 9.10
CA ARG A 73 1.99 4.39 9.25
C ARG A 73 0.48 4.27 9.02
N ALA A 74 0.06 3.19 8.38
CA ALA A 74 -1.35 2.87 8.20
C ALA A 74 -1.55 1.37 8.36
N SER A 75 -2.58 0.98 9.10
CA SER A 75 -2.92 -0.44 9.27
C SER A 75 -4.42 -0.64 9.17
N THR A 76 -4.80 -1.72 8.49
CA THR A 76 -6.16 -2.25 8.44
C THR A 76 -6.13 -3.62 9.08
N ALA A 77 -6.80 -3.79 10.21
CA ALA A 77 -6.83 -5.02 10.98
C ALA A 77 -8.28 -5.35 11.38
N TYR A 78 -8.58 -6.65 11.42
CA TYR A 78 -9.89 -7.16 11.80
C TYR A 78 -9.77 -8.08 12.99
N PHE A 79 -10.79 -8.06 13.84
CA PHE A 79 -10.89 -8.94 14.99
C PHE A 79 -12.35 -9.27 15.27
N VAL A 80 -12.56 -10.41 15.93
CA VAL A 80 -13.84 -10.82 16.49
C VAL A 80 -13.75 -10.73 18.00
N GLN A 81 -14.79 -10.25 18.65
CA GLN A 81 -14.86 -10.18 20.11
C GLN A 81 -16.24 -10.58 20.59
N ALA A 82 -16.29 -11.50 21.57
CA ALA A 82 -17.53 -11.83 22.26
C ALA A 82 -17.76 -10.85 23.40
N ILE A 83 -18.97 -10.30 23.48
CA ILE A 83 -19.38 -9.33 24.50
C ILE A 83 -20.62 -9.87 25.19
N GLY A 84 -20.50 -10.15 26.50
CA GLY A 84 -21.60 -10.46 27.39
C GLY A 84 -22.04 -9.19 28.11
N MET A 85 -23.17 -8.63 27.69
CA MET A 85 -23.73 -7.42 28.31
C MET A 85 -24.35 -7.77 29.66
N LYS A 86 -24.00 -7.02 30.70
CA LYS A 86 -24.63 -7.17 32.02
C LYS A 86 -25.59 -6.03 32.29
N THR A 87 -26.82 -6.36 32.65
CA THR A 87 -27.82 -5.37 33.07
C THR A 87 -27.61 -4.96 34.53
N GLY A 88 -27.31 -3.68 34.78
CA GLY A 88 -27.19 -3.10 36.11
C GLY A 88 -26.30 -1.85 36.12
N THR A 89 -26.61 -0.86 36.96
CA THR A 89 -25.93 0.46 37.00
C THR A 89 -24.45 0.41 37.40
N LEU A 90 -23.96 -0.71 37.91
CA LEU A 90 -22.57 -0.91 38.36
C LEU A 90 -21.91 -2.13 37.69
N SER A 91 -22.57 -2.75 36.72
CA SER A 91 -22.08 -3.97 36.07
C SER A 91 -21.19 -3.61 34.88
N ARG A 92 -20.00 -4.20 34.82
CA ARG A 92 -19.15 -4.13 33.62
C ARG A 92 -19.45 -5.29 32.69
N ASP A 93 -19.55 -5.01 31.40
CA ASP A 93 -19.66 -6.03 30.36
C ASP A 93 -18.48 -7.00 30.44
N ILE A 94 -18.76 -8.28 30.19
CA ILE A 94 -17.72 -9.29 30.02
C ILE A 94 -17.29 -9.23 28.57
N LYS A 95 -15.99 -9.05 28.31
CA LYS A 95 -15.43 -9.04 26.96
C LYS A 95 -14.39 -10.14 26.86
N SER A 96 -14.44 -10.92 25.79
CA SER A 96 -13.34 -11.81 25.45
C SER A 96 -12.13 -11.01 24.99
N GLU A 97 -10.98 -11.68 24.94
CA GLU A 97 -9.86 -11.17 24.15
C GLU A 97 -10.28 -11.05 22.67
N PRO A 98 -9.86 -9.98 21.97
CA PRO A 98 -10.06 -9.88 20.53
C PRO A 98 -9.29 -10.99 19.81
N LEU A 99 -9.99 -11.75 18.97
CA LEU A 99 -9.38 -12.76 18.12
C LEU A 99 -9.09 -12.15 16.73
N PRO A 100 -7.82 -11.86 16.38
CA PRO A 100 -7.50 -11.24 15.11
C PRO A 100 -7.68 -12.23 13.95
N PHE A 101 -8.03 -11.71 12.78
CA PHE A 101 -8.03 -12.46 11.53
C PHE A 101 -7.57 -11.58 10.36
N THR A 102 -7.10 -12.23 9.30
CA THR A 102 -6.55 -11.54 8.12
C THR A 102 -7.50 -11.67 6.94
N VAL A 103 -7.85 -10.53 6.35
CA VAL A 103 -8.62 -10.45 5.11
C VAL A 103 -7.64 -10.30 3.96
N PHE A 104 -7.64 -11.22 3.02
CA PHE A 104 -6.83 -11.12 1.81
C PHE A 104 -7.71 -10.65 0.67
N ASN A 105 -7.29 -9.59 -0.03
CA ASN A 105 -7.88 -9.29 -1.31
C ASN A 105 -7.22 -10.20 -2.36
N ARG A 106 -8.04 -11.03 -3.01
CA ARG A 106 -7.63 -11.93 -4.09
C ARG A 106 -8.14 -11.42 -5.44
N ASP A 107 -8.03 -10.12 -5.66
CA ASP A 107 -8.26 -9.54 -6.98
C ASP A 107 -7.31 -10.21 -7.97
N THR A 108 -7.88 -11.17 -8.70
CA THR A 108 -7.25 -11.80 -9.84
C THR A 108 -7.50 -10.86 -11.00
N VAL A 109 -6.48 -10.08 -11.33
CA VAL A 109 -6.61 -9.06 -12.36
C VAL A 109 -6.26 -9.70 -13.68
N THR A 110 -7.19 -9.64 -14.62
CA THR A 110 -6.92 -10.05 -16.00
C THR A 110 -6.10 -8.95 -16.65
N PRO A 111 -4.87 -9.22 -17.15
CA PRO A 111 -4.08 -8.23 -17.83
C PRO A 111 -4.86 -7.69 -19.03
N SER A 112 -4.96 -6.38 -19.15
CA SER A 112 -5.30 -5.79 -20.43
C SER A 112 -4.03 -5.72 -21.29
N GLY A 113 -4.19 -5.61 -22.61
CA GLY A 113 -3.06 -5.54 -23.53
C GLY A 113 -2.19 -4.30 -23.30
N PRO A 114 -1.28 -3.99 -24.24
CA PRO A 114 -0.48 -2.78 -24.14
C PRO A 114 -1.34 -1.53 -23.98
N PHE A 115 -0.96 -0.68 -23.04
CA PHE A 115 -1.66 0.55 -22.71
C PHE A 115 -0.71 1.74 -22.88
N THR A 116 -1.22 2.81 -23.50
CA THR A 116 -0.45 4.02 -23.83
C THR A 116 -1.07 5.23 -23.16
N VAL A 117 -0.23 6.07 -22.58
CA VAL A 117 -0.55 7.45 -22.18
C VAL A 117 0.28 8.40 -23.02
N ASP A 118 -0.33 9.48 -23.47
CA ASP A 118 0.34 10.57 -24.18
C ASP A 118 -0.06 11.92 -23.58
N ASP A 119 0.84 12.89 -23.65
CA ASP A 119 0.60 14.25 -23.20
C ASP A 119 1.51 15.25 -23.94
N THR A 120 1.07 16.50 -23.99
CA THR A 120 1.85 17.64 -24.47
C THR A 120 1.87 18.72 -23.41
N GLN A 121 3.06 19.04 -22.90
CA GLN A 121 3.25 20.03 -21.85
C GLN A 121 4.08 21.21 -22.34
N ASP A 122 3.64 22.41 -21.98
CA ASP A 122 4.39 23.62 -22.26
C ASP A 122 5.70 23.66 -21.45
N SER A 123 6.82 23.81 -22.15
CA SER A 123 8.09 24.11 -21.53
C SER A 123 8.13 25.59 -21.17
N VAL A 124 8.00 25.89 -19.88
CA VAL A 124 8.12 27.24 -19.35
C VAL A 124 9.48 27.38 -18.67
N VAL A 125 10.32 28.25 -19.22
CA VAL A 125 11.65 28.59 -18.65
C VAL A 125 11.52 29.69 -17.59
N CYS A 126 10.62 30.65 -17.83
CA CYS A 126 10.29 31.77 -16.94
C CYS A 126 8.92 32.33 -17.34
N CYS A 127 8.21 33.01 -16.45
CA CYS A 127 6.85 33.55 -16.68
C CYS A 127 6.71 34.45 -17.92
N CYS A 128 7.81 35.00 -18.44
CA CYS A 128 7.82 35.91 -19.60
C CYS A 128 8.26 35.26 -20.92
N PHE A 129 8.70 33.99 -20.93
CA PHE A 129 9.25 33.35 -22.13
C PHE A 129 8.53 32.03 -22.43
N LYS A 130 7.77 32.00 -23.54
CA LYS A 130 7.28 30.76 -24.13
C LYS A 130 8.47 29.92 -24.61
N GLY A 131 8.74 28.82 -23.92
CA GLY A 131 9.87 27.94 -24.20
C GLY A 131 9.60 26.91 -25.31
N GLY A 132 8.36 26.82 -25.82
CA GLY A 132 7.87 25.79 -26.73
C GLY A 132 7.25 24.62 -25.96
N SER A 133 6.99 23.48 -26.60
CA SER A 133 6.31 22.32 -25.99
C SER A 133 7.18 21.07 -25.99
N LEU A 134 6.93 20.20 -25.01
CA LEU A 134 7.39 18.82 -25.02
C LEU A 134 6.18 17.91 -25.15
N SER A 135 6.18 17.04 -26.14
CA SER A 135 5.17 16.00 -26.29
C SER A 135 5.81 14.63 -26.13
N GLY A 136 5.08 13.70 -25.54
CA GLY A 136 5.58 12.35 -25.38
C GLY A 136 4.48 11.34 -25.16
N SER A 137 4.82 10.08 -25.38
CA SER A 137 3.98 8.94 -25.07
C SER A 137 4.77 7.89 -24.31
N LEU A 138 4.10 7.17 -23.42
CA LEU A 138 4.62 6.02 -22.70
C LEU A 138 3.63 4.88 -22.89
N THR A 139 4.12 3.78 -23.43
CA THR A 139 3.39 2.53 -23.59
C THR A 139 4.00 1.50 -22.67
N VAL A 140 3.17 0.86 -21.84
CA VAL A 140 3.55 -0.31 -21.04
C VAL A 140 2.96 -1.55 -21.69
N ALA A 141 3.69 -2.67 -21.66
CA ALA A 141 3.28 -3.90 -22.33
C ALA A 141 2.02 -4.54 -21.70
N THR A 142 1.79 -4.26 -20.43
CA THR A 142 0.66 -4.74 -19.63
C THR A 142 0.37 -3.69 -18.55
N ASP A 143 -0.90 -3.55 -18.18
CA ASP A 143 -1.34 -2.74 -17.04
C ASP A 143 -1.24 -3.51 -15.70
N VAL A 144 -1.11 -4.83 -15.73
CA VAL A 144 -0.92 -5.68 -14.54
C VAL A 144 0.50 -6.23 -14.51
N VAL A 145 1.16 -6.11 -13.37
CA VAL A 145 2.51 -6.67 -13.17
C VAL A 145 2.59 -7.46 -11.87
N GLU A 146 3.12 -8.68 -11.97
CA GLU A 146 3.34 -9.54 -10.81
C GLU A 146 4.62 -9.15 -10.07
N PRO A 147 4.64 -9.19 -8.72
CA PRO A 147 5.87 -9.08 -7.97
C PRO A 147 6.91 -10.11 -8.44
N GLY A 148 8.17 -9.69 -8.58
CA GLY A 148 9.27 -10.49 -9.13
C GLY A 148 9.41 -10.47 -10.66
N SER A 149 8.38 -10.04 -11.40
CA SER A 149 8.43 -9.97 -12.86
C SER A 149 9.12 -8.69 -13.37
N LYS A 150 9.33 -8.59 -14.68
CA LYS A 150 9.80 -7.37 -15.36
C LYS A 150 8.65 -6.74 -16.13
N LEU A 151 8.62 -5.42 -16.19
CA LEU A 151 7.65 -4.65 -16.95
C LEU A 151 8.34 -3.96 -18.14
N SER A 152 8.04 -4.43 -19.35
CA SER A 152 8.53 -3.80 -20.58
C SER A 152 7.79 -2.51 -20.90
N TYR A 153 8.52 -1.52 -21.39
CA TYR A 153 7.96 -0.25 -21.82
C TYR A 153 8.53 0.21 -23.17
N SER A 154 7.78 1.08 -23.84
CA SER A 154 8.28 1.92 -24.92
C SER A 154 7.84 3.35 -24.74
N ALA A 155 8.76 4.30 -24.90
CA ALA A 155 8.47 5.72 -24.79
C ALA A 155 8.84 6.46 -26.07
N GLU A 156 8.11 7.50 -26.39
CA GLU A 156 8.42 8.44 -27.46
C GLU A 156 8.44 9.85 -26.88
N LEU A 157 9.41 10.66 -27.26
CA LEU A 157 9.52 12.03 -26.78
C LEU A 157 9.96 12.96 -27.92
N THR A 158 9.25 14.06 -28.06
CA THR A 158 9.45 15.08 -29.08
C THR A 158 9.69 16.43 -28.40
N ASN A 159 10.77 17.10 -28.81
CA ASN A 159 11.16 18.39 -28.25
C ASN A 159 10.94 19.52 -29.27
N ASP A 160 9.75 20.12 -29.21
CA ASP A 160 9.40 21.35 -29.93
C ASP A 160 9.78 22.61 -29.13
N GLY A 161 10.46 22.42 -28.01
CA GLY A 161 10.98 23.46 -27.14
C GLY A 161 12.32 24.02 -27.61
N LYS A 162 12.77 25.09 -26.93
CA LYS A 162 14.06 25.75 -27.17
C LYS A 162 15.20 25.21 -26.30
N GLY A 163 14.89 24.49 -25.22
CA GLY A 163 15.90 23.94 -24.33
C GLY A 163 16.25 22.49 -24.68
N THR A 164 17.45 22.06 -24.34
CA THR A 164 17.89 20.67 -24.54
C THR A 164 17.50 19.81 -23.36
N ILE A 165 16.94 18.62 -23.61
CA ILE A 165 16.72 17.62 -22.55
C ILE A 165 18.07 17.05 -22.12
N LYS A 166 18.37 17.12 -20.83
CA LYS A 166 19.65 16.68 -20.25
C LYS A 166 19.63 15.22 -19.83
N PHE A 167 18.47 14.74 -19.40
CA PHE A 167 18.28 13.33 -19.12
C PHE A 167 16.81 12.95 -19.28
N VAL A 168 16.61 11.68 -19.60
CA VAL A 168 15.32 11.00 -19.59
C VAL A 168 15.44 9.80 -18.65
N GLU A 169 14.39 9.58 -17.89
CA GLU A 169 14.31 8.52 -16.89
C GLU A 169 12.94 7.89 -16.97
N VAL A 170 12.91 6.56 -16.89
CA VAL A 170 11.69 5.78 -16.77
C VAL A 170 11.77 5.03 -15.46
N SER A 171 10.72 5.07 -14.66
CA SER A 171 10.74 4.51 -13.31
C SER A 171 9.41 3.92 -12.91
N LEU A 172 9.45 2.76 -12.27
CA LEU A 172 8.28 2.16 -11.62
C LEU A 172 8.21 2.73 -10.21
N LYS A 173 7.08 3.34 -9.86
CA LYS A 173 6.87 3.97 -8.56
C LYS A 173 5.63 3.44 -7.90
N GLN A 174 5.63 3.51 -6.57
CA GLN A 174 4.45 3.30 -5.76
C GLN A 174 4.18 4.55 -4.93
N ARG A 175 2.92 4.96 -4.91
CA ARG A 175 2.39 6.11 -4.18
C ARG A 175 1.41 5.63 -3.14
N VAL A 176 1.68 5.98 -1.88
CA VAL A 176 0.75 5.80 -0.77
C VAL A 176 0.19 7.15 -0.39
N THR A 177 -1.12 7.29 -0.46
CA THR A 177 -1.86 8.47 -0.03
C THR A 177 -2.62 8.11 1.23
N LEU A 178 -2.30 8.77 2.33
CA LEU A 178 -3.08 8.69 3.57
C LEU A 178 -4.08 9.85 3.59
N PHE A 179 -5.34 9.52 3.84
CA PHE A 179 -6.40 10.50 4.08
C PHE A 179 -6.67 10.56 5.58
N GLY A 180 -6.69 11.76 6.14
CA GLY A 180 -6.93 11.98 7.55
C GLY A 180 -7.95 13.09 7.73
N SER A 181 -8.87 12.90 8.67
CA SER A 181 -9.88 13.90 9.00
C SER A 181 -9.28 15.19 9.56
N THR A 182 -8.04 15.18 10.07
CA THR A 182 -7.38 16.35 10.69
C THR A 182 -5.83 16.35 10.60
N PHE A 183 -5.19 16.15 9.43
CA PHE A 183 -3.76 16.47 9.36
C PHE A 183 -3.53 18.00 9.41
N GLY A 184 -2.85 18.47 10.46
CA GLY A 184 -2.40 19.86 10.58
C GLY A 184 -3.53 20.90 10.64
N ASN A 185 -4.59 20.63 11.40
CA ASN A 185 -5.77 21.51 11.57
C ASN A 185 -6.56 21.81 10.28
N LYS A 186 -6.29 21.10 9.18
CA LYS A 186 -7.06 21.22 7.94
C LYS A 186 -7.86 19.94 7.70
N PRO A 187 -9.20 19.98 7.79
CA PRO A 187 -10.02 18.84 7.45
C PRO A 187 -9.84 18.43 5.99
N GLY A 188 -9.82 17.13 5.71
CA GLY A 188 -9.64 16.57 4.36
C GLY A 188 -8.21 16.66 3.80
N SER A 189 -7.23 16.88 4.66
CA SER A 189 -5.82 16.88 4.27
C SER A 189 -5.35 15.46 3.91
N LYS A 190 -4.41 15.39 2.96
CA LYS A 190 -3.79 14.13 2.50
C LYS A 190 -2.28 14.18 2.65
N ARG A 191 -1.67 13.06 3.01
CA ARG A 191 -0.22 12.88 3.00
C ARG A 191 0.16 11.90 1.90
N VAL A 192 1.15 12.26 1.10
CA VAL A 192 1.59 11.45 -0.05
C VAL A 192 3.02 11.01 0.19
N PHE A 193 3.23 9.71 0.06
CA PHE A 193 4.51 9.03 0.19
C PHE A 193 4.80 8.33 -1.13
N ILE A 194 6.04 8.45 -1.63
CA ILE A 194 6.44 7.87 -2.91
C ILE A 194 7.68 7.01 -2.69
N ARG A 195 7.66 5.78 -3.22
CA ARG A 195 8.82 4.90 -3.31
C ARG A 195 9.13 4.63 -4.77
N ASP A 196 10.38 4.85 -5.15
CA ASP A 196 10.90 4.39 -6.43
C ASP A 196 11.21 2.89 -6.30
N LEU A 197 10.51 2.05 -7.07
CA LEU A 197 10.66 0.60 -7.04
C LEU A 197 11.77 0.14 -7.98
N ASN A 198 11.81 0.72 -9.18
CA ASN A 198 12.85 0.53 -10.18
C ASN A 198 13.03 1.81 -11.00
N GLN A 199 14.22 2.00 -11.55
CA GLN A 199 14.57 3.20 -12.30
C GLN A 199 15.57 2.84 -13.39
N GLU A 200 15.29 3.29 -14.61
CA GLU A 200 16.17 3.20 -15.76
C GLU A 200 16.46 4.61 -16.26
N LYS A 201 17.74 5.00 -16.25
CA LYS A 201 18.19 6.25 -16.86
C LYS A 201 18.56 5.99 -18.30
N ILE A 202 17.89 6.68 -19.21
CA ILE A 202 18.09 6.49 -20.64
C ILE A 202 19.34 7.27 -21.08
N PRO A 203 20.37 6.61 -21.62
CA PRO A 203 21.53 7.31 -22.15
C PRO A 203 21.11 8.11 -23.38
N LEU A 204 21.36 9.41 -23.35
CA LEU A 204 21.07 10.31 -24.48
C LEU A 204 22.34 10.49 -25.31
N ALA A 205 22.27 10.16 -26.60
CA ALA A 205 23.33 10.54 -27.53
C ALA A 205 23.35 12.08 -27.71
N GLN A 206 24.50 12.63 -28.10
CA GLN A 206 24.75 14.07 -28.17
C GLN A 206 23.77 14.84 -29.08
N ASP A 207 23.06 14.16 -29.98
CA ASP A 207 22.11 14.73 -30.94
C ASP A 207 20.64 14.40 -30.66
N GLN A 208 20.39 13.50 -29.71
CA GLN A 208 19.03 13.12 -29.34
C GLN A 208 18.40 14.22 -28.49
N LEU A 209 17.11 14.50 -28.73
CA LEU A 209 16.29 15.44 -27.95
C LEU A 209 16.81 16.90 -27.91
N LYS A 210 17.59 17.31 -28.90
CA LYS A 210 17.80 18.73 -29.21
C LYS A 210 16.49 19.40 -29.67
N PRO A 211 16.33 20.71 -29.46
CA PRO A 211 15.28 21.50 -30.10
C PRO A 211 15.14 21.19 -31.59
N GLY A 212 13.91 20.98 -32.07
CA GLY A 212 13.65 20.80 -33.50
C GLY A 212 12.59 19.75 -33.86
N GLY A 213 11.80 19.29 -32.91
CA GLY A 213 10.59 18.49 -33.16
C GLY A 213 10.83 17.07 -33.68
N LYS A 214 12.06 16.56 -33.57
CA LYS A 214 12.33 15.15 -33.91
C LYS A 214 11.89 14.26 -32.75
N ALA A 215 11.01 13.32 -33.04
CA ALA A 215 10.61 12.28 -32.09
C ALA A 215 11.76 11.29 -31.86
N ASN A 216 12.00 10.96 -30.59
CA ASN A 216 13.00 9.98 -30.17
C ASN A 216 12.28 8.83 -29.47
N LYS A 217 12.58 7.60 -29.86
CA LYS A 217 11.94 6.39 -29.35
C LYS A 217 12.90 5.63 -28.44
N PHE A 218 12.36 5.12 -27.34
CA PHE A 218 13.07 4.38 -26.32
C PHE A 218 12.30 3.12 -25.97
N LYS A 219 13.02 2.06 -25.60
CA LYS A 219 12.45 0.81 -25.11
C LYS A 219 13.35 0.27 -24.00
N GLY A 220 12.75 -0.37 -23.01
CA GLY A 220 13.46 -0.92 -21.87
C GLY A 220 12.56 -1.82 -21.04
N ASP A 221 13.12 -2.32 -19.94
CA ASP A 221 12.46 -3.22 -19.01
C ASP A 221 12.71 -2.75 -17.57
N LEU A 222 11.64 -2.48 -16.82
CA LEU A 222 11.72 -2.17 -15.40
C LEU A 222 11.60 -3.46 -14.60
N GLY A 223 12.65 -3.85 -13.87
CA GLY A 223 12.54 -5.00 -12.97
C GLY A 223 13.87 -5.64 -12.55
N PRO A 224 13.80 -6.65 -11.67
CA PRO A 224 12.56 -7.28 -11.17
C PRO A 224 11.77 -6.39 -10.20
N VAL A 225 10.44 -6.46 -10.24
CA VAL A 225 9.57 -5.80 -9.26
C VAL A 225 9.80 -6.43 -7.87
N PRO A 226 10.00 -5.65 -6.79
CA PRO A 226 10.18 -6.22 -5.45
C PRO A 226 8.99 -7.09 -5.00
N GLN A 227 9.27 -8.18 -4.28
CA GLN A 227 8.25 -9.14 -3.82
C GLN A 227 7.51 -8.70 -2.55
N ASP A 228 8.09 -7.79 -1.78
CA ASP A 228 7.64 -7.32 -0.47
C ASP A 228 6.67 -6.13 -0.55
N LEU A 229 6.03 -5.92 -1.70
CA LEU A 229 5.20 -4.74 -1.93
C LEU A 229 3.76 -4.96 -1.47
N PRO A 230 3.17 -3.96 -0.78
CA PRO A 230 1.73 -3.98 -0.59
C PRO A 230 1.06 -3.91 -1.97
N LEU A 231 0.02 -4.72 -2.16
CA LEU A 231 -0.77 -4.72 -3.38
C LEU A 231 -1.50 -3.38 -3.55
N THR A 232 -1.94 -3.11 -4.79
CA THR A 232 -2.80 -1.96 -5.06
C THR A 232 -4.04 -2.02 -4.17
N LEU A 233 -4.31 -0.94 -3.44
CA LEU A 233 -5.40 -0.87 -2.46
C LEU A 233 -6.01 0.53 -2.50
N SER A 234 -7.33 0.63 -2.43
CA SER A 234 -7.99 1.93 -2.29
C SER A 234 -9.15 1.82 -1.32
N ASN A 235 -9.08 2.55 -0.20
CA ASN A 235 -10.18 2.69 0.75
C ASN A 235 -10.29 4.15 1.24
N SER A 236 -11.13 4.40 2.24
CA SER A 236 -11.44 5.76 2.72
C SER A 236 -10.27 6.49 3.40
N PHE A 237 -9.25 5.78 3.90
CA PHE A 237 -8.14 6.37 4.66
C PHE A 237 -6.76 6.09 4.07
N VAL A 238 -6.63 5.11 3.19
CA VAL A 238 -5.38 4.81 2.49
C VAL A 238 -5.63 4.39 1.05
N LYS A 239 -4.81 4.93 0.16
CA LYS A 239 -4.76 4.55 -1.25
C LYS A 239 -3.33 4.27 -1.65
N ILE A 240 -3.08 3.07 -2.18
CA ILE A 240 -1.81 2.57 -2.66
C ILE A 240 -1.95 2.32 -4.16
N GLU A 241 -1.20 3.08 -4.94
CA GLU A 241 -1.21 3.03 -6.40
C GLU A 241 0.20 2.85 -6.92
N SER A 242 0.34 2.12 -8.02
CA SER A 242 1.60 1.98 -8.73
C SER A 242 1.48 2.57 -10.13
N TYR A 243 2.58 3.10 -10.64
CA TYR A 243 2.62 3.71 -11.96
C TYR A 243 4.03 3.72 -12.53
N VAL A 244 4.13 3.72 -13.85
CA VAL A 244 5.38 4.00 -14.56
C VAL A 244 5.45 5.49 -14.86
N GLU A 245 6.49 6.16 -14.38
CA GLU A 245 6.76 7.57 -14.67
C GLU A 245 7.82 7.68 -15.77
N LEU A 246 7.50 8.39 -16.85
CA LEU A 246 8.47 8.95 -17.79
C LEU A 246 8.77 10.39 -17.37
N LEU A 247 10.03 10.66 -17.01
CA LEU A 247 10.53 11.96 -16.58
C LEU A 247 11.59 12.46 -17.56
N ALA A 248 11.38 13.63 -18.14
CA ALA A 248 12.40 14.31 -18.94
C ALA A 248 12.73 15.67 -18.33
N LYS A 249 14.02 15.90 -18.04
CA LYS A 249 14.49 17.17 -17.47
C LYS A 249 15.36 17.93 -18.45
N MET A 250 15.03 19.21 -18.65
CA MET A 250 15.80 20.11 -19.51
C MET A 250 16.88 20.90 -18.74
N GLY A 251 16.72 21.07 -17.43
CA GLY A 251 17.65 21.84 -16.61
C GLY A 251 17.10 22.12 -15.20
N PRO A 252 17.85 22.84 -14.37
CA PRO A 252 17.47 23.10 -12.97
C PRO A 252 16.35 24.13 -12.80
N ILE A 253 16.11 25.00 -13.79
CA ILE A 253 15.17 26.12 -13.70
C ILE A 253 13.87 25.85 -14.50
N THR A 254 13.90 24.89 -15.42
CA THR A 254 12.77 24.54 -16.27
C THR A 254 11.88 23.50 -15.59
N LYS A 255 10.57 23.62 -15.82
CA LYS A 255 9.64 22.54 -15.45
C LYS A 255 10.05 21.25 -16.19
N SER A 256 10.03 20.15 -15.45
CA SER A 256 10.27 18.82 -16.02
C SER A 256 9.01 18.32 -16.69
N PHE A 257 9.14 17.64 -17.83
CA PHE A 257 8.05 16.89 -18.43
C PHE A 257 7.86 15.60 -17.65
N ARG A 258 6.62 15.27 -17.30
CA ARG A 258 6.25 14.07 -16.55
C ARG A 258 5.02 13.43 -17.15
N LEU A 259 5.06 12.12 -17.31
CA LEU A 259 3.93 11.34 -17.79
C LEU A 259 3.82 10.07 -16.93
N GLU A 260 2.64 9.80 -16.39
CA GLU A 260 2.38 8.70 -15.47
C GLU A 260 1.41 7.70 -16.12
N ALA A 261 1.87 6.46 -16.34
CA ALA A 261 1.04 5.36 -16.80
C ALA A 261 0.67 4.48 -15.58
N PRO A 262 -0.61 4.41 -15.16
CA PRO A 262 -1.01 3.57 -14.03
C PRO A 262 -0.73 2.08 -14.31
N VAL A 263 -0.28 1.37 -13.28
CA VAL A 263 -0.14 -0.09 -13.30
C VAL A 263 -0.66 -0.70 -12.00
N ILE A 264 -1.22 -1.90 -12.10
CA ILE A 264 -1.78 -2.66 -10.99
C ILE A 264 -0.75 -3.70 -10.57
N LEU A 265 -0.36 -3.65 -9.28
CA LEU A 265 0.42 -4.74 -8.67
C LEU A 265 -0.57 -5.77 -8.14
N GLY A 266 -0.57 -6.96 -8.73
CA GLY A 266 -1.57 -7.99 -8.46
C GLY A 266 -1.09 -9.39 -8.80
N ILE A 267 -1.94 -10.38 -8.48
CA ILE A 267 -1.74 -11.78 -8.88
C ILE A 267 -2.47 -11.99 -10.21
N VAL A 268 -1.76 -12.44 -11.25
CA VAL A 268 -2.36 -12.64 -12.58
C VAL A 268 -3.07 -13.98 -12.64
N THR A 269 -4.33 -13.98 -13.07
CA THR A 269 -5.13 -15.21 -13.24
C THR A 269 -4.49 -16.12 -14.29
N GLY A 270 -4.21 -17.38 -13.92
CA GLY A 270 -3.54 -18.34 -14.81
C GLY A 270 -2.01 -18.24 -14.88
N GLY A 271 -1.41 -17.33 -14.11
CA GLY A 271 0.05 -17.30 -13.89
C GLY A 271 0.52 -18.42 -12.95
N PRO A 272 1.83 -18.75 -12.95
CA PRO A 272 2.38 -19.82 -12.11
C PRO A 272 2.13 -19.60 -10.60
N SER A 273 1.98 -18.34 -10.18
CA SER A 273 1.68 -17.96 -8.80
C SER A 273 0.25 -18.28 -8.36
N ALA A 274 -0.72 -18.29 -9.29
CA ALA A 274 -2.13 -18.60 -8.98
C ALA A 274 -2.34 -20.05 -8.52
N MET A 275 -1.40 -20.96 -8.85
CA MET A 275 -1.48 -22.38 -8.51
C MET A 275 -0.84 -22.75 -7.16
N MET A 276 -0.12 -21.82 -6.50
CA MET A 276 0.71 -22.13 -5.32
C MET A 276 0.12 -21.62 -3.99
N MET A 277 -0.99 -20.86 -3.99
CA MET A 277 -1.57 -20.25 -2.77
C MET A 277 -3.03 -20.67 -2.50
N GLY A 278 -3.38 -21.90 -2.84
CA GLY A 278 -4.53 -22.54 -2.20
C GLY A 278 -4.20 -22.72 -0.71
N PRO A 279 -5.00 -22.20 0.24
CA PRO A 279 -4.84 -22.62 1.62
C PRO A 279 -5.15 -24.12 1.61
N SER A 280 -4.22 -24.94 2.09
CA SER A 280 -4.58 -26.29 2.50
C SER A 280 -5.80 -26.13 3.41
N PRO A 281 -6.95 -26.76 3.11
CA PRO A 281 -8.09 -26.66 4.00
C PRO A 281 -7.63 -27.06 5.40
N PRO A 282 -8.04 -26.35 6.46
CA PRO A 282 -7.74 -26.80 7.81
C PRO A 282 -8.18 -28.26 7.89
N ALA A 283 -7.25 -29.13 8.28
CA ALA A 283 -7.54 -30.54 8.42
C ALA A 283 -8.84 -30.66 9.22
N SER A 284 -9.86 -31.25 8.62
CA SER A 284 -11.13 -31.50 9.29
C SER A 284 -10.84 -32.47 10.43
N GLN A 285 -10.49 -31.95 11.61
CA GLN A 285 -10.50 -32.71 12.83
C GLN A 285 -11.96 -32.88 13.23
N TYR A 286 -12.61 -33.85 12.59
CA TYR A 286 -13.67 -34.56 13.27
C TYR A 286 -13.02 -35.30 14.44
N PRO A 287 -13.54 -35.20 15.67
CA PRO A 287 -13.10 -36.06 16.74
C PRO A 287 -13.50 -37.49 16.36
N ASN A 288 -12.51 -38.30 16.01
CA ASN A 288 -12.68 -39.74 15.98
C ASN A 288 -12.43 -40.20 17.41
N ASP A 289 -13.46 -40.72 18.06
CA ASP A 289 -13.37 -41.35 19.36
C ASP A 289 -12.34 -42.48 19.31
N SER A 290 -11.20 -42.32 19.98
CA SER A 290 -10.51 -43.39 20.69
C SER A 290 -9.42 -42.83 21.62
N PRO A 291 -9.26 -43.43 22.81
CA PRO A 291 -8.29 -42.98 23.81
C PRO A 291 -6.90 -43.56 23.53
N ASP A 292 -5.91 -42.92 24.14
CA ASP A 292 -4.51 -43.32 24.28
C ASP A 292 -3.56 -42.98 23.12
N GLY A 293 -2.67 -42.02 23.39
CA GLY A 293 -1.49 -41.77 22.58
C GLY A 293 -0.86 -40.40 22.84
N ASP A 294 0.16 -40.37 23.70
CA ASP A 294 1.03 -39.23 24.01
C ASP A 294 1.35 -38.34 22.81
N SER A 295 0.80 -37.12 22.77
CA SER A 295 1.23 -36.07 21.86
C SER A 295 2.05 -35.04 22.63
N LYS A 296 3.35 -34.96 22.29
CA LYS A 296 4.27 -33.94 22.78
C LYS A 296 3.74 -32.54 22.50
N GLU A 297 3.55 -31.79 23.56
CA GLU A 297 3.14 -30.40 23.61
C GLU A 297 4.11 -29.53 22.79
N ALA A 298 3.57 -28.77 21.83
CA ALA A 298 4.34 -27.80 21.07
C ALA A 298 4.77 -26.65 21.99
N ASP A 299 6.06 -26.29 21.95
CA ASP A 299 6.67 -25.28 22.80
C ASP A 299 5.95 -23.90 22.67
N PRO A 300 5.35 -23.37 23.76
CA PRO A 300 4.62 -22.10 23.76
C PRO A 300 5.45 -20.87 23.36
N LYS A 301 6.78 -20.99 23.25
CA LYS A 301 7.67 -19.90 22.78
C LYS A 301 7.55 -19.60 21.29
N THR A 302 7.03 -20.52 20.48
CA THR A 302 6.98 -20.34 19.02
C THR A 302 5.78 -19.49 18.59
N VAL A 303 4.68 -19.51 19.36
CA VAL A 303 3.48 -18.66 19.16
C VAL A 303 3.72 -17.23 19.65
N GLN A 304 4.51 -17.04 20.71
CA GLN A 304 4.87 -15.70 21.22
C GLN A 304 5.67 -14.85 20.22
N LYS A 305 6.43 -15.47 19.31
CA LYS A 305 7.24 -14.72 18.33
C LYS A 305 6.40 -14.00 17.27
N TRP A 306 5.18 -14.46 17.00
CA TRP A 306 4.22 -13.81 16.10
C TRP A 306 3.35 -12.76 16.81
N MET A 307 3.18 -12.90 18.13
CA MET A 307 2.46 -11.91 18.95
C MET A 307 3.30 -10.69 19.33
N LEU A 308 4.64 -10.82 19.39
CA LEU A 308 5.54 -9.74 19.80
C LEU A 308 5.84 -8.68 18.72
N SER A 309 5.37 -8.86 17.48
CA SER A 309 5.44 -7.82 16.44
C SER A 309 4.24 -6.86 16.45
N TYR A 310 3.21 -7.15 17.25
CA TYR A 310 2.18 -6.17 17.55
C TYR A 310 2.66 -5.31 18.72
N PRO A 311 2.72 -3.98 18.59
CA PRO A 311 2.94 -3.14 19.76
C PRO A 311 1.81 -3.43 20.75
N LYS A 312 2.18 -3.82 21.98
CA LYS A 312 1.24 -3.84 23.11
C LYS A 312 0.52 -2.49 23.10
N LEU A 313 -0.80 -2.53 22.89
CA LEU A 313 -1.68 -1.39 23.00
C LEU A 313 -1.81 -1.02 24.48
N ASP A 314 -0.72 -0.53 25.07
CA ASP A 314 -0.68 0.06 26.40
C ASP A 314 -1.14 1.52 26.27
N ALA A 315 -2.41 1.72 25.94
CA ALA A 315 -3.08 3.00 26.11
C ALA A 315 -4.35 2.75 26.94
N PRO A 316 -4.59 3.53 28.01
CA PRO A 316 -5.84 3.44 28.73
C PRO A 316 -6.99 3.71 27.74
N LEU A 317 -7.95 2.78 27.73
CA LEU A 317 -9.24 2.98 27.07
C LEU A 317 -10.01 4.02 27.87
N ASP A 318 -9.72 5.30 27.63
CA ASP A 318 -10.58 6.39 28.06
C ASP A 318 -11.77 6.46 27.09
N TRP A 319 -12.93 6.05 27.60
CA TRP A 319 -14.26 6.35 27.07
C TRP A 319 -14.87 7.48 27.90
#